data_AF-K9RGC5-F1
#
_entry.id   AF-K9RGC5-F1
#
_cell.length_a   1.000
_cell.length_b   1.000
_cell.length_c   1.000
_cell.angle_alpha   90.00
_cell.angle_beta   90.00
_cell.angle_gamma   90.00
#
_symmetry.space_group_name_H-M   'P 1'
#
loop_
_entity.id
_entity.type
_entity.pdbx_description
1 polymer ?
#
loop_
_entity_poly.entity_id
_entity_poly.type
_entity_poly.pdbx_seq_one_letter_code
_entity_poly.pdbx_strand_id
1 'polypeptide(L)' 'MKTLTISKTNIATMTSQEVDKLAIRLEQDDYSNAFEGLEDWHLLRAIAFQRPELVESYIHLLDLEAYDEA' A
#
# COMPACT_ATOMS: atom_id res chain seq x y z
N MET A 1 -0.43 -2.35 -22.07
CA MET A 1 0.06 -3.07 -20.88
C MET A 1 1.00 -2.14 -20.13
N LYS A 2 0.50 -1.33 -19.20
CA LYS A 2 1.35 -0.57 -18.28
C LYS A 2 1.68 -1.53 -17.16
N THR A 3 2.71 -2.34 -17.34
CA THR A 3 3.40 -2.94 -16.20
C THR A 3 3.86 -1.75 -15.36
N LEU A 4 3.15 -1.45 -14.27
CA LEU A 4 3.65 -0.61 -13.21
C LEU A 4 4.88 -1.34 -12.67
N THR A 5 6.01 -1.15 -13.34
CA THR A 5 7.32 -1.31 -12.74
C THR A 5 7.28 -0.30 -11.61
N ILE A 6 6.76 -0.73 -10.44
CA ILE A 6 6.93 -0.08 -9.15
C ILE A 6 8.43 -0.13 -8.93
N SER A 7 9.09 0.76 -9.65
CA SER A 7 10.51 0.92 -9.70
C SER A 7 10.80 1.36 -8.29
N LYS A 8 11.58 0.57 -7.55
CA LYS A 8 12.03 0.87 -6.18
C LYS A 8 12.38 2.36 -5.97
N THR A 9 12.78 3.04 -7.04
CA THR A 9 12.98 4.48 -7.17
C THR A 9 11.80 5.39 -6.77
N ASN A 10 10.53 4.98 -6.90
CA ASN A 10 9.39 5.87 -6.59
C ASN A 10 9.02 5.87 -5.09
N ILE A 11 9.16 4.74 -4.39
CA ILE A 11 8.75 4.62 -2.97
C ILE A 11 9.57 5.58 -2.08
N ALA A 12 10.87 5.74 -2.36
CA ALA A 12 11.73 6.67 -1.64
C ALA A 12 11.30 8.14 -1.76
N THR A 13 10.61 8.50 -2.85
CA THR A 13 10.12 9.87 -3.10
C THR A 13 8.64 10.06 -2.75
N MET A 14 7.91 9.01 -2.36
CA MET A 14 6.49 9.12 -2.01
C MET A 14 6.31 9.92 -0.72
N THR A 15 5.38 10.86 -0.71
CA THR A 15 5.05 11.63 0.49
C THR A 15 3.91 10.96 1.26
N SER A 16 3.74 11.32 2.54
CA SER A 16 2.62 10.82 3.35
C SER A 16 1.27 11.07 2.69
N GLN A 17 1.09 12.19 1.97
CA GLN A 17 -0.16 12.49 1.26
C GLN A 17 -0.44 11.52 0.10
N GLU A 18 0.59 11.05 -0.59
CA GLU A 18 0.42 10.08 -1.67
C GLU A 18 0.09 8.68 -1.11
N VAL A 19 0.68 8.33 0.05
CA VAL A 19 0.34 7.09 0.77
C VAL A 19 -1.07 7.15 1.35
N ASP A 20 -1.51 8.29 1.88
CA ASP A 20 -2.87 8.50 2.39
C ASP A 20 -3.91 8.29 1.28
N LYS A 21 -3.72 8.89 0.10
CA LYS A 21 -4.59 8.65 -1.06
C LYS A 21 -4.62 7.19 -1.48
N LEU A 22 -3.47 6.50 -1.43
CA LEU A 22 -3.38 5.08 -1.76
C LEU A 22 -4.20 4.24 -0.77
N ALA A 23 -4.04 4.49 0.52
CA ALA A 23 -4.78 3.79 1.58
C ALA A 23 -6.29 4.05 1.49
N ILE A 24 -6.71 5.31 1.25
CA ILE A 24 -8.12 5.65 1.06
C ILE A 24 -8.74 4.89 -0.11
N ARG A 25 -8.00 4.73 -1.22
CA ARG A 25 -8.49 3.95 -2.38
C ARG A 25 -8.67 2.48 -2.02
N LEU A 26 -7.73 1.91 -1.26
CA LEU A 26 -7.81 0.55 -0.75
C LEU A 26 -8.99 0.35 0.20
N GLU A 27 -9.22 1.30 1.11
CA GLU A 27 -10.37 1.27 2.02
C GLU A 27 -11.72 1.40 1.30
N GLN A 28 -11.78 2.23 0.27
CA GLN A 28 -13.02 2.40 -0.50
C GLN A 28 -13.35 1.18 -1.36
N ASP A 29 -12.36 0.33 -1.67
CA ASP A 29 -12.48 -0.79 -2.61
C ASP A 29 -13.15 -0.35 -3.94
N ASP A 30 -12.97 0.91 -4.33
CA ASP A 30 -13.61 1.51 -5.51
C ASP A 30 -12.72 1.30 -6.74
N TYR A 31 -12.40 0.03 -6.98
CA TYR A 31 -11.59 -0.40 -8.12
C TYR A 31 -12.47 -0.88 -9.25
N SER A 32 -12.10 -0.51 -10.49
CA SER A 32 -12.82 -0.99 -11.67
C SER A 32 -12.62 -2.49 -11.88
N ASN A 33 -11.56 -3.08 -11.31
CA ASN A 33 -11.35 -4.52 -11.28
C ASN A 33 -10.43 -4.94 -10.11
N ALA A 34 -10.52 -6.22 -9.72
CA ALA A 34 -9.78 -6.77 -8.58
C ALA A 34 -8.25 -6.70 -8.71
N PHE A 35 -7.68 -6.65 -9.92
CA PHE A 35 -6.22 -6.55 -10.09
C PHE A 35 -5.71 -5.17 -9.70
N GLU A 36 -6.47 -4.10 -9.94
CA GLU A 36 -6.06 -2.75 -9.54
C GLU A 36 -5.98 -2.61 -8.02
N GLY A 37 -6.95 -3.18 -7.28
CA GLY A 37 -6.90 -3.23 -5.82
C GLY A 37 -5.70 -4.03 -5.31
N LEU A 38 -5.39 -5.16 -5.95
CA LEU A 38 -4.20 -5.96 -5.62
C LEU A 38 -2.90 -5.21 -5.90
N GLU A 39 -2.81 -4.45 -7.00
CA GLU A 39 -1.62 -3.64 -7.32
C GLU A 39 -1.37 -2.56 -6.26
N ASP A 40 -2.41 -1.83 -5.86
CA ASP A 40 -2.32 -0.81 -4.81
C ASP A 40 -1.98 -1.43 -3.45
N TRP A 41 -2.55 -2.61 -3.13
CA TRP A 41 -2.25 -3.36 -1.91
C TRP A 41 -0.77 -3.79 -1.87
N HIS A 42 -0.26 -4.33 -2.98
CA HIS A 42 1.15 -4.68 -3.12
C HIS A 42 2.06 -3.46 -3.01
N LEU A 43 1.65 -2.30 -3.53
CA LEU A 43 2.39 -1.04 -3.38
C LEU A 43 2.44 -0.60 -1.92
N LEU A 44 1.29 -0.56 -1.22
CA LEU A 44 1.22 -0.21 0.19
C LEU A 44 2.09 -1.15 1.04
N ARG A 45 2.08 -2.45 0.72
CA ARG A 45 2.95 -3.45 1.35
C ARG A 45 4.43 -3.17 1.11
N ALA A 46 4.81 -2.82 -0.12
CA ALA A 46 6.20 -2.49 -0.44
C ALA A 46 6.69 -1.19 0.25
N ILE A 47 5.79 -0.23 0.47
CA ILE A 47 6.06 0.97 1.27
C ILE A 47 6.26 0.56 2.74
N ALA A 48 5.42 -0.32 3.29
CA ALA A 48 5.58 -0.83 4.66
C ALA A 48 6.95 -1.43 4.94
N PHE A 49 7.50 -2.18 3.98
CA PHE A 49 8.84 -2.77 4.12
C PHE A 49 9.99 -1.76 4.05
N GLN A 50 9.82 -0.65 3.33
CA GLN A 50 10.90 0.31 3.09
C GLN A 50 10.82 1.55 3.99
N ARG A 51 9.60 2.02 4.27
CA ARG A 51 9.23 3.27 4.94
C ARG A 51 8.03 3.01 5.86
N PRO A 52 8.20 2.20 6.91
CA PRO A 52 7.11 1.82 7.80
C PRO A 52 6.44 3.04 8.45
N GLU A 53 7.17 4.14 8.67
CA GLU A 53 6.60 5.37 9.24
C GLU A 53 5.47 6.00 8.40
N LEU A 54 5.40 5.70 7.09
CA LEU A 54 4.35 6.25 6.22
C LEU A 54 3.07 5.42 6.23
N VAL A 55 3.13 4.17 6.67
CA VAL A 55 2.00 3.23 6.62
C VAL A 55 1.51 2.82 8.00
N GLU A 56 2.10 3.35 9.07
CA GLU A 56 1.77 2.99 10.45
C GLU A 56 0.26 3.11 10.73
N SER A 57 -0.39 4.17 10.23
CA SER A 57 -1.84 4.37 10.37
C SER A 57 -2.70 3.44 9.49
N TYR A 58 -2.11 2.84 8.45
CA TYR A 58 -2.81 2.03 7.45
C TYR A 58 -2.36 0.55 7.47
N ILE A 59 -1.60 0.13 8.48
CA ILE A 59 -1.07 -1.23 8.59
C ILE A 59 -2.18 -2.29 8.64
N HIS A 60 -3.36 -1.91 9.16
CA HIS A 60 -4.55 -2.74 9.23
C HIS A 60 -5.09 -3.15 7.85
N LEU A 61 -4.78 -2.39 6.78
CA LEU A 61 -5.17 -2.73 5.40
C LEU A 61 -4.29 -3.83 4.79
N LEU A 62 -3.12 -4.06 5.36
CA LEU A 62 -2.16 -5.03 4.83
C LEU A 62 -2.42 -6.46 5.31
N ASP A 63 -3.46 -6.66 6.12
CA ASP A 63 -3.75 -7.92 6.82
C ASP A 63 -2.49 -8.48 7.50
N LEU A 64 -1.60 -7.56 7.92
CA LEU A 64 -0.46 -7.89 8.75
C LEU A 64 -1.04 -8.07 10.14
N GLU A 65 -1.61 -9.24 10.40
CA GLU A 65 -1.86 -9.69 11.76
C GLU A 65 -0.54 -9.50 12.53
N ALA A 66 -0.54 -8.62 13.52
CA ALA A 66 0.42 -8.76 14.60
C ALA A 66 0.16 -10.17 15.13
N TYR A 67 1.11 -11.07 14.92
CA TYR A 67 1.02 -12.44 15.40
C TYR A 67 0.85 -12.36 16.92
N ASP A 68 -0.40 -12.35 17.38
CA ASP A 68 -0.79 -12.32 18.78
C ASP A 68 -0.72 -13.78 19.22
N GLU A 69 0.47 -14.18 19.70
CA GLU A 69 0.65 -15.48 20.37
C GLU A 69 -0.25 -15.51 21.61
N ALA A 70 -1.45 -16.07 21.45
CA ALA A 70 -2.36 -16.45 22.53
C ALA A 70 -1.85 -17.68 23.30
#